data_AF-A0A8T4UYW9-F1
#
_entry.id   AF-A0A8T4UYW9-F1
#
_cell.length_a   1.000
_cell.length_b   1.000
_cell.length_c   1.000
_cell.angle_alpha   90.00
_cell.angle_beta   90.00
_cell.angle_gamma   90.00
#
_symmetry.space_group_name_H-M   'P 1'
#
loop_
_entity.id
_entity.type
_entity.pdbx_description
1 polymer ?
#
loop_
_entity_poly.entity_id
_entity_poly.type
_entity_poly.pdbx_seq_one_letter_code
_entity_poly.pdbx_strand_id
1 'polypeptide(L)'
;MNLRELNLKLTRESLVKETSRDVLIIQTIHTIDELIKIINRLIANLRERYGYYAPRAAKEENAEKLLNIINRKIKEDIGLNLDEVDLASIIELSEEIKRLINLKESQEKYLEKITEEICPRLKKTATSLIAARLVDKAGSLKNLAKLPSSTIQVLGAEKALFRHLKTKSKAPKFGIIFAHQNISNSPQTEKGKAARRLAAEISKSTRIDYFSKDKEEV
;
A
#
# COMPACT_ATOMS: atom_id res chain seq x y z
N MET A 1 -46.64 1.18 8.43
CA MET A 1 -45.35 1.46 7.77
C MET A 1 -45.64 1.91 6.35
N ASN A 2 -45.22 3.12 5.98
CA ASN A 2 -45.44 3.65 4.61
C ASN A 2 -44.52 2.91 3.62
N LEU A 3 -44.93 2.73 2.36
CA LEU A 3 -44.13 2.09 1.31
C LEU A 3 -42.73 2.73 1.18
N ARG A 4 -42.63 4.06 1.38
CA ARG A 4 -41.35 4.78 1.42
C ARG A 4 -40.45 4.30 2.56
N GLU A 5 -41.00 4.12 3.76
CA GLU A 5 -40.24 3.66 4.93
C GLU A 5 -39.78 2.22 4.74
N LEU A 6 -40.63 1.37 4.14
CA LEU A 6 -40.30 -0.02 3.83
C LEU A 6 -39.15 -0.09 2.82
N ASN A 7 -39.24 0.67 1.73
CA ASN A 7 -38.17 0.72 0.74
C ASN A 7 -36.85 1.23 1.34
N LEU A 8 -36.89 2.30 2.15
CA LEU A 8 -35.68 2.79 2.83
C LEU A 8 -35.08 1.75 3.79
N LYS A 9 -35.92 0.98 4.49
CA LYS A 9 -35.46 -0.10 5.37
C LYS A 9 -34.80 -1.23 4.57
N LEU A 10 -35.46 -1.71 3.52
CA LEU A 10 -34.94 -2.78 2.66
C LEU A 10 -33.63 -2.38 1.99
N THR A 11 -33.54 -1.16 1.45
CA THR A 11 -32.30 -0.67 0.84
C THR A 11 -31.16 -0.57 1.85
N ARG A 12 -31.43 -0.09 3.08
CA ARG A 12 -30.41 -0.07 4.14
C ARG A 12 -29.93 -1.48 4.49
N GLU A 13 -30.83 -2.43 4.64
CA GLU A 13 -30.48 -3.82 4.92
C GLU A 13 -29.65 -4.45 3.79
N SER A 14 -30.02 -4.19 2.53
CA SER A 14 -29.24 -4.62 1.37
C SER A 14 -27.84 -3.98 1.34
N LEU A 15 -27.73 -2.67 1.61
CA LEU A 15 -26.45 -1.96 1.64
C LEU A 15 -25.52 -2.50 2.73
N VAL A 16 -26.05 -2.77 3.92
CA VAL A 16 -25.26 -3.34 5.04
C VAL A 16 -24.80 -4.76 4.69
N LYS A 17 -25.64 -5.57 4.05
CA LYS A 17 -25.27 -6.91 3.57
C LYS A 17 -24.20 -6.89 2.48
N GLU A 18 -24.23 -5.90 1.58
CA GLU A 18 -23.24 -5.78 0.50
C GLU A 18 -21.92 -5.15 0.95
N THR A 19 -21.92 -4.36 2.03
CA THR A 19 -20.71 -3.73 2.56
C THR A 19 -19.84 -4.75 3.26
N SER A 20 -18.88 -5.32 2.53
CA SER A 20 -17.92 -6.26 3.08
C SER A 20 -16.81 -5.54 3.85
N ARG A 21 -16.26 -6.23 4.86
CA ARG A 21 -15.15 -5.71 5.68
C ARG A 21 -13.86 -5.51 4.87
N ASP A 22 -13.78 -6.05 3.65
CA ASP A 22 -12.64 -5.86 2.73
C ASP A 22 -12.44 -4.40 2.30
N VAL A 23 -13.47 -3.55 2.39
CA VAL A 23 -13.34 -2.09 2.21
C VAL A 23 -12.29 -1.50 3.15
N LEU A 24 -12.19 -2.00 4.39
CA LEU A 24 -11.20 -1.54 5.36
C LEU A 24 -9.76 -1.86 4.92
N ILE A 25 -9.54 -2.98 4.22
CA ILE A 25 -8.22 -3.31 3.64
C ILE A 25 -7.85 -2.25 2.61
N ILE A 26 -8.78 -1.92 1.71
CA ILE A 26 -8.59 -0.93 0.63
C ILE A 26 -8.29 0.45 1.22
N GLN A 27 -9.09 0.91 2.19
CA GLN A 27 -8.87 2.20 2.83
C GLN A 27 -7.55 2.27 3.59
N THR A 28 -7.15 1.17 4.25
CA THR A 28 -5.87 1.12 4.98
C THR A 28 -4.69 1.21 4.02
N ILE A 29 -4.69 0.50 2.89
CA ILE A 29 -3.59 0.59 1.92
C ILE A 29 -3.52 1.96 1.25
N HIS A 30 -4.66 2.61 0.96
CA HIS A 30 -4.68 3.99 0.48
C HIS A 30 -4.10 4.95 1.50
N THR A 31 -4.47 4.78 2.78
CA THR A 31 -3.93 5.60 3.88
C THR A 31 -2.42 5.45 3.99
N ILE A 32 -1.89 4.22 3.91
CA ILE A 32 -0.45 3.96 3.91
C ILE A 32 0.23 4.64 2.72
N ASP A 33 -0.33 4.49 1.51
CA ASP A 33 0.25 5.10 0.30
C ASP A 33 0.25 6.65 0.37
N GLU A 34 -0.80 7.26 0.94
CA GLU A 34 -0.85 8.72 1.18
C GLU A 34 0.14 9.16 2.26
N LEU A 35 0.25 8.44 3.37
CA LEU A 35 1.25 8.72 4.42
C LEU A 35 2.66 8.69 3.85
N ILE A 36 3.01 7.69 3.03
CA ILE A 36 4.31 7.62 2.37
C ILE A 36 4.58 8.85 1.51
N LYS A 37 3.59 9.30 0.70
CA LYS A 37 3.74 10.50 -0.13
C LYS A 37 3.95 11.75 0.71
N ILE A 38 3.16 11.92 1.78
CA ILE A 38 3.24 13.07 2.68
C ILE A 38 4.60 13.09 3.37
N ILE A 39 5.01 11.97 3.98
CA ILE A 39 6.31 11.82 4.66
C ILE A 39 7.45 12.19 3.71
N ASN A 40 7.46 11.65 2.49
CA ASN A 40 8.52 11.94 1.51
C ASN A 40 8.58 13.42 1.13
N ARG A 41 7.43 14.07 0.94
CA ARG A 41 7.37 15.51 0.63
C ARG A 41 7.87 16.36 1.81
N LEU A 42 7.47 16.02 3.03
CA LEU A 42 7.91 16.72 4.23
C LEU A 42 9.40 16.53 4.49
N ILE A 43 9.95 15.33 4.27
CA ILE A 43 11.39 15.08 4.38
C ILE A 43 12.17 15.88 3.34
N ALA A 44 11.68 15.97 2.09
CA ALA A 44 12.33 16.77 1.07
C ALA A 44 12.38 18.26 1.46
N ASN A 45 11.25 18.80 1.94
CA ASN A 45 11.17 20.17 2.44
C ASN A 45 12.09 20.39 3.66
N LEU A 46 12.07 19.48 4.63
CA LEU A 46 12.94 19.54 5.82
C LEU A 46 14.42 19.53 5.41
N ARG A 47 14.80 18.68 4.45
CA ARG A 47 16.17 18.58 3.94
C ARG A 47 16.61 19.88 3.27
N GLU A 48 15.73 20.50 2.48
CA GLU A 48 16.01 21.79 1.85
C GLU A 48 16.19 22.89 2.90
N ARG A 49 15.23 23.02 3.84
CA ARG A 49 15.29 24.03 4.92
C ARG A 49 16.52 23.87 5.80
N TYR A 50 16.79 22.64 6.26
CA TYR A 50 17.96 22.36 7.09
C TYR A 50 19.27 22.45 6.30
N GLY A 51 19.23 22.20 4.99
CA GLY A 51 20.39 22.31 4.10
C GLY A 51 20.94 23.74 3.97
N TYR A 52 20.11 24.77 4.14
CA TYR A 52 20.61 26.15 4.23
C TYR A 52 21.47 26.39 5.47
N TYR A 53 21.15 25.74 6.60
CA TYR A 53 21.88 25.85 7.86
C TYR A 53 23.07 24.88 7.95
N ALA A 54 22.85 23.61 7.60
CA ALA A 54 23.85 22.55 7.66
C ALA A 54 23.89 21.71 6.37
N PRO A 55 24.56 22.22 5.31
CA PRO A 55 24.64 21.55 4.01
C PRO A 55 25.27 20.16 4.07
N ARG A 56 26.22 19.90 4.99
CA ARG A 56 26.87 18.59 5.09
C ARG A 56 25.94 17.55 5.68
N ALA A 57 25.20 17.92 6.72
CA ALA A 57 24.23 17.05 7.36
C ALA A 57 23.02 16.74 6.45
N ALA A 58 22.58 17.71 5.64
CA ALA A 58 21.46 17.52 4.71
C ALA A 58 21.75 16.50 3.58
N LYS A 59 23.03 16.17 3.32
CA LYS A 59 23.42 15.12 2.37
C LYS A 59 23.13 13.70 2.85
N GLU A 60 22.76 13.51 4.11
CA GLU A 60 22.35 12.20 4.60
C GLU A 60 21.10 11.71 3.86
N GLU A 61 21.25 10.60 3.13
CA GLU A 61 20.18 10.01 2.34
C GLU A 61 19.15 9.31 3.24
N ASN A 62 19.60 8.70 4.34
CA ASN A 62 18.72 8.01 5.26
C ASN A 62 17.90 9.02 6.08
N ALA A 63 16.58 9.02 5.86
CA ALA A 63 15.65 9.92 6.53
C ALA A 63 15.70 9.81 8.06
N GLU A 64 15.78 8.62 8.63
CA GLU A 64 15.82 8.44 10.10
C GLU A 64 17.10 9.02 10.69
N LYS A 65 18.24 8.81 10.02
CA LYS A 65 19.51 9.40 10.44
C LYS A 65 19.45 10.93 10.35
N LEU A 66 18.91 11.48 9.27
CA LEU A 66 18.73 12.92 9.11
C LEU A 66 17.86 13.50 10.23
N LEU A 67 16.72 12.88 10.55
CA LEU A 67 15.85 13.31 11.65
C LEU A 67 16.58 13.27 13.00
N ASN A 68 17.38 12.23 13.25
CA ASN A 68 18.18 12.14 14.47
C ASN A 68 19.29 13.21 14.54
N ILE A 69 19.91 13.55 13.41
CA ILE A 69 20.91 14.62 13.31
C ILE A 69 20.30 15.97 13.65
N ILE A 70 19.14 16.30 13.06
CA ILE A 70 18.43 17.56 13.28
C ILE A 70 18.05 17.70 14.76
N ASN A 71 17.54 16.64 15.37
CA ASN A 71 17.16 16.65 16.80
C ASN A 71 18.36 16.81 17.76
N ARG A 72 19.57 16.47 17.34
CA ARG A 72 20.80 16.66 18.15
C ARG A 72 21.34 18.09 18.13
N LYS A 73 20.75 19.01 17.35
CA LYS A 73 21.15 20.43 17.26
C LYS A 73 22.65 20.60 17.02
N ILE A 74 23.17 20.02 15.93
CA ILE A 74 24.59 20.20 15.57
C ILE A 74 24.83 21.70 15.34
N LYS A 75 25.79 22.25 16.10
CA LYS A 75 25.93 23.70 16.27
C LYS A 75 26.85 24.38 15.26
N GLU A 76 27.53 23.62 14.40
CA GLU A 76 28.57 24.19 13.53
C GLU A 76 28.59 23.48 12.18
N ASP A 77 28.11 24.18 11.15
CA ASP A 77 28.36 23.85 9.75
C ASP A 77 28.57 25.16 8.98
N ILE A 78 29.06 25.08 7.74
CA ILE A 78 29.42 26.21 6.87
C ILE A 78 28.22 26.99 6.31
N GLY A 79 27.01 26.72 6.78
CA GLY A 79 25.77 27.29 6.24
C GLY A 79 25.38 28.63 6.87
N LEU A 80 24.14 29.03 6.61
CA LEU A 80 23.53 30.22 7.18
C LEU A 80 23.35 30.05 8.69
N ASN A 81 23.70 31.06 9.48
CA ASN A 81 23.32 31.11 10.89
C ASN A 81 21.81 31.37 11.01
N LEU A 82 21.07 30.36 11.46
CA LEU A 82 19.66 30.49 11.81
C LEU A 82 19.53 30.94 13.26
N ASP A 83 18.50 31.73 13.55
CA ASP A 83 18.16 32.09 14.93
C ASP A 83 17.47 30.91 15.65
N GLU A 84 17.26 31.06 16.96
CA GLU A 84 16.66 29.99 17.77
C GLU A 84 15.21 29.70 17.36
N VAL A 85 14.49 30.69 16.83
CA VAL A 85 13.09 30.58 16.40
C VAL A 85 12.98 29.74 15.13
N ASP A 86 13.84 30.03 14.14
CA ASP A 86 13.92 29.31 12.88
C ASP A 86 14.35 27.86 13.11
N LEU A 87 15.35 27.63 13.97
CA LEU A 87 15.79 26.28 14.34
C LEU A 87 14.68 25.51 15.08
N ALA A 88 13.94 26.16 15.98
CA ALA A 88 12.82 25.52 16.67
C ALA A 88 11.74 25.05 15.68
N SER A 89 11.42 25.86 14.66
CA SER A 89 10.46 25.49 13.61
C SER A 89 10.91 24.26 12.81
N ILE A 90 12.21 24.15 12.49
CA ILE A 90 12.76 22.99 11.77
C ILE A 90 12.69 21.73 12.64
N ILE A 91 13.01 21.84 13.92
CA ILE A 91 12.97 20.72 14.87
C ILE A 91 11.53 20.24 15.06
N GLU A 92 10.57 21.14 15.24
CA GLU A 92 9.15 20.81 15.35
C GLU A 92 8.66 20.03 14.13
N LEU A 93 9.01 20.48 12.91
CA LEU A 93 8.70 19.75 11.69
C LEU A 93 9.32 18.35 11.67
N SER A 94 10.56 18.21 12.16
CA SER A 94 11.24 16.91 12.24
C SER A 94 10.54 15.94 13.20
N GLU A 95 10.04 16.44 14.33
CA GLU A 95 9.27 15.65 15.29
C GLU A 95 7.93 15.21 14.71
N GLU A 96 7.24 16.10 13.99
CA GLU A 96 5.97 15.75 13.36
C GLU A 96 6.15 14.69 12.26
N ILE A 97 7.21 14.80 11.45
CA ILE A 97 7.57 13.75 10.47
C ILE A 97 7.79 12.41 11.18
N LYS A 98 8.47 12.41 12.33
CA LYS A 98 8.68 11.20 13.13
C LYS A 98 7.35 10.61 13.64
N ARG A 99 6.39 11.43 14.06
CA ARG A 99 5.03 10.98 14.43
C ARG A 99 4.31 10.35 13.25
N LEU A 100 4.41 10.94 12.05
CA LEU A 100 3.81 10.39 10.83
C LEU A 100 4.42 9.04 10.44
N ILE A 101 5.73 8.85 10.60
CA ILE A 101 6.41 7.56 10.39
C ILE A 101 5.83 6.50 11.34
N ASN A 102 5.72 6.81 12.63
CA ASN A 102 5.13 5.90 13.62
C ASN A 102 3.67 5.57 13.29
N LEU A 103 2.89 6.56 12.83
CA LEU A 103 1.52 6.35 12.37
C LEU A 103 1.49 5.39 11.18
N LYS A 104 2.37 5.57 10.18
CA LYS A 104 2.50 4.67 9.03
C LYS A 104 2.78 3.23 9.47
N GLU A 105 3.69 3.01 10.41
CA GLU A 105 3.96 1.68 10.98
C GLU A 105 2.75 1.09 11.70
N SER A 106 1.99 1.91 12.43
CA SER A 106 0.76 1.42 13.09
C SER A 106 -0.30 0.99 12.08
N GLN A 107 -0.42 1.69 10.95
CA GLN A 107 -1.32 1.33 9.86
C GLN A 107 -0.86 0.05 9.15
N GLU A 108 0.44 -0.15 8.95
CA GLU A 108 0.99 -1.40 8.41
C GLU A 108 0.67 -2.60 9.31
N LYS A 109 0.83 -2.46 10.63
CA LYS A 109 0.43 -3.50 11.61
C LYS A 109 -1.07 -3.78 11.58
N TYR A 110 -1.88 -2.72 11.47
CA TYR A 110 -3.33 -2.88 11.33
C TYR A 110 -3.69 -3.63 10.04
N LEU A 111 -3.03 -3.31 8.92
CA LEU A 111 -3.21 -3.99 7.65
C LEU A 111 -2.91 -5.50 7.77
N GLU A 112 -1.83 -5.86 8.47
CA GLU A 112 -1.49 -7.26 8.70
C GLU A 112 -2.55 -8.03 9.49
N LYS A 113 -3.10 -7.39 10.53
CA LYS A 113 -4.17 -7.97 11.37
C LYS A 113 -5.44 -8.16 10.55
N ILE A 114 -5.91 -7.12 9.87
CA ILE A 114 -7.19 -7.19 9.15
C ILE A 114 -7.12 -8.15 7.95
N THR A 115 -5.97 -8.23 7.28
CA THR A 115 -5.79 -9.18 6.17
C THR A 115 -5.80 -10.63 6.69
N GLU A 116 -5.29 -10.89 7.89
CA GLU A 116 -5.35 -12.21 8.52
C GLU A 116 -6.78 -12.61 8.89
N GLU A 117 -7.59 -11.68 9.39
CA GLU A 117 -9.00 -11.92 9.69
C GLU A 117 -9.84 -12.16 8.41
N ILE A 118 -9.58 -11.38 7.36
CA ILE A 118 -10.43 -11.36 6.16
C ILE A 118 -10.00 -12.38 5.11
N CYS A 119 -8.72 -12.49 4.79
CA CYS A 119 -8.20 -13.36 3.72
C CYS A 119 -6.88 -14.04 4.13
N PRO A 120 -6.92 -14.97 5.11
CA PRO A 120 -5.74 -15.61 5.67
C PRO A 120 -4.96 -16.45 4.66
N ARG A 121 -5.63 -17.13 3.71
CA ARG A 121 -4.94 -17.96 2.71
C ARG A 121 -4.27 -17.09 1.67
N LEU A 122 -4.93 -16.01 1.26
CA LEU A 122 -4.35 -15.02 0.37
C LEU A 122 -3.13 -14.37 1.00
N LYS A 123 -3.21 -13.94 2.28
CA LYS A 123 -2.07 -13.43 3.07
C LYS A 123 -0.90 -14.42 3.05
N LYS A 124 -1.16 -15.71 3.30
CA LYS A 124 -0.12 -16.76 3.29
C LYS A 124 0.56 -16.90 1.93
N THR A 125 -0.18 -16.76 0.83
CA THR A 125 0.38 -16.90 -0.53
C THR A 125 1.05 -15.64 -1.08
N ALA A 126 0.52 -14.46 -0.79
CA ALA A 126 0.94 -13.22 -1.44
C ALA A 126 1.60 -12.21 -0.50
N THR A 127 1.56 -12.41 0.82
CA THR A 127 1.81 -11.40 1.89
C THR A 127 0.67 -10.37 2.02
N SER A 128 0.59 -9.71 3.18
CA SER A 128 -0.46 -8.73 3.49
C SER A 128 -0.50 -7.56 2.51
N LEU A 129 0.67 -7.02 2.16
CA LEU A 129 0.76 -5.84 1.29
C LEU A 129 0.30 -6.14 -0.15
N ILE A 130 0.74 -7.25 -0.73
CA ILE A 130 0.34 -7.63 -2.09
C ILE A 130 -1.13 -8.04 -2.11
N ALA A 131 -1.60 -8.78 -1.09
CA ALA A 131 -3.02 -9.11 -0.94
C ALA A 131 -3.89 -7.85 -0.95
N ALA A 132 -3.54 -6.85 -0.13
CA ALA A 132 -4.25 -5.58 -0.07
C ALA A 132 -4.25 -4.85 -1.41
N ARG A 133 -3.10 -4.79 -2.10
CA ARG A 133 -3.00 -4.16 -3.43
C ARG A 133 -3.80 -4.90 -4.51
N LEU A 134 -3.89 -6.23 -4.44
CA LEU A 134 -4.72 -7.01 -5.36
C LEU A 134 -6.21 -6.77 -5.14
N VAL A 135 -6.64 -6.72 -3.88
CA VAL A 135 -8.03 -6.39 -3.50
C VAL A 135 -8.39 -4.97 -3.93
N ASP A 136 -7.50 -3.99 -3.69
CA ASP A 136 -7.65 -2.62 -4.17
C ASP A 136 -7.87 -2.56 -5.69
N LYS A 137 -6.98 -3.18 -6.48
CA LYS A 137 -7.13 -3.18 -7.94
C LYS A 137 -8.36 -3.91 -8.45
N ALA A 138 -8.83 -4.94 -7.76
CA ALA A 138 -10.07 -5.62 -8.10
C ALA A 138 -11.33 -4.85 -7.62
N GLY A 139 -11.16 -3.89 -6.70
CA GLY A 139 -12.23 -3.13 -6.05
C GLY A 139 -12.95 -3.85 -4.91
N SER A 140 -12.80 -5.17 -4.80
CA SER A 140 -13.28 -5.99 -3.69
C SER A 140 -12.66 -7.38 -3.73
N LEU A 141 -12.70 -8.10 -2.61
CA LEU A 141 -12.31 -9.50 -2.52
C LEU A 141 -13.22 -10.39 -3.38
N LYS A 142 -14.52 -10.06 -3.45
CA LYS A 142 -15.51 -10.72 -4.32
C LYS A 142 -15.09 -10.64 -5.78
N ASN A 143 -14.72 -9.45 -6.25
CA ASN A 143 -14.29 -9.26 -7.63
C ASN A 143 -12.98 -9.99 -7.88
N LEU A 144 -12.03 -9.94 -6.94
CA LEU A 144 -10.75 -10.65 -7.07
C LEU A 144 -10.97 -12.17 -7.20
N ALA A 145 -11.89 -12.75 -6.44
CA ALA A 145 -12.21 -14.19 -6.49
C ALA A 145 -12.78 -14.63 -7.86
N LYS A 146 -13.49 -13.71 -8.55
CA LYS A 146 -14.05 -13.95 -9.89
C LYS A 146 -13.01 -13.86 -11.01
N LEU A 147 -11.88 -13.22 -10.78
CA LEU A 147 -10.85 -13.05 -11.81
C LEU A 147 -10.17 -14.41 -12.14
N PRO A 148 -9.81 -14.63 -13.42
CA PRO A 148 -8.95 -15.75 -13.78
C PRO A 148 -7.50 -15.48 -13.36
N SER A 149 -6.73 -16.55 -13.20
CA SER A 149 -5.29 -16.47 -12.87
C SER A 149 -4.50 -15.60 -13.85
N SER A 150 -4.82 -15.66 -15.14
CA SER A 150 -4.17 -14.84 -16.18
C SER A 150 -4.38 -13.34 -15.97
N THR A 151 -5.55 -12.90 -15.49
CA THR A 151 -5.81 -11.50 -15.15
C THR A 151 -5.10 -11.10 -13.87
N ILE A 152 -5.14 -11.95 -12.84
CA ILE A 152 -4.42 -11.72 -11.57
C ILE A 152 -2.91 -11.55 -11.82
N GLN A 153 -2.36 -12.33 -12.76
CA GLN A 153 -0.94 -12.26 -13.13
C GLN A 153 -0.51 -10.86 -13.58
N VAL A 154 -1.36 -10.17 -14.35
CA VAL A 154 -1.05 -8.86 -14.97
C VAL A 154 -1.78 -7.69 -14.31
N LEU A 155 -2.46 -7.93 -13.19
CA LEU A 155 -3.19 -6.90 -12.44
C LEU A 155 -2.24 -5.78 -11.99
N GLY A 156 -2.56 -4.53 -12.28
CA GLY A 156 -1.69 -3.36 -12.09
C GLY A 156 -0.73 -3.05 -13.26
N ALA A 157 -0.70 -3.89 -14.31
CA ALA A 157 0.04 -3.64 -15.55
C ALA A 157 -0.88 -3.30 -16.73
N GLU A 158 -2.09 -2.79 -16.46
CA GLU A 158 -3.15 -2.56 -17.44
C GLU A 158 -2.67 -1.64 -18.57
N LYS A 159 -1.91 -0.58 -18.24
CA LYS A 159 -1.38 0.35 -19.26
C LYS A 159 -0.49 -0.36 -20.28
N ALA A 160 0.36 -1.28 -19.84
CA ALA A 160 1.23 -2.07 -20.72
C ALA A 160 0.43 -3.15 -21.47
N LEU A 161 -0.55 -3.76 -20.81
CA LEU A 161 -1.44 -4.74 -21.41
C LEU A 161 -2.28 -4.13 -22.53
N PHE A 162 -2.93 -2.98 -22.28
CA PHE A 162 -3.71 -2.28 -23.29
C PHE A 162 -2.86 -1.75 -24.44
N ARG A 163 -1.61 -1.36 -24.16
CA ARG A 163 -0.65 -1.04 -25.23
C ARG A 163 -0.40 -2.25 -26.12
N HIS A 164 -0.10 -3.41 -25.53
CA HIS A 164 0.06 -4.66 -26.26
C HIS A 164 -1.16 -5.00 -27.13
N LEU A 165 -2.38 -4.89 -26.58
CA LEU A 165 -3.60 -5.18 -27.32
C LEU A 165 -3.81 -4.22 -28.51
N LYS A 166 -3.42 -2.94 -28.38
CA LYS A 166 -3.54 -1.94 -29.45
C LYS A 166 -2.45 -2.04 -30.51
N THR A 167 -1.19 -2.19 -30.10
CA THR A 167 -0.03 -2.06 -31.01
C THR A 167 0.65 -3.40 -31.33
N LYS A 168 0.17 -4.50 -30.76
CA LYS A 168 0.81 -5.83 -30.83
C LYS A 168 2.27 -5.85 -30.32
N SER A 169 2.64 -4.91 -29.45
CA SER A 169 3.96 -4.89 -28.78
C SER A 169 4.16 -6.10 -27.85
N LYS A 170 5.29 -6.26 -27.16
CA LYS A 170 5.43 -7.37 -26.19
C LYS A 170 4.43 -7.22 -25.02
N ALA A 171 3.77 -8.32 -24.65
CA ALA A 171 2.83 -8.36 -23.52
C ALA A 171 3.56 -8.27 -22.16
N PRO A 172 2.94 -7.65 -21.13
CA PRO A 172 3.49 -7.66 -19.78
C PRO A 172 3.46 -9.08 -19.20
N LYS A 173 4.54 -9.47 -18.51
CA LYS A 173 4.66 -10.81 -17.90
C LYS A 173 4.08 -10.89 -16.48
N PHE A 174 3.96 -9.76 -15.81
CA PHE A 174 3.53 -9.65 -14.43
C PHE A 174 3.04 -8.22 -14.15
N GLY A 175 2.19 -8.07 -13.13
CA GLY A 175 1.76 -6.79 -12.57
C GLY A 175 2.25 -6.64 -11.13
N ILE A 176 1.33 -6.33 -10.20
CA ILE A 176 1.60 -6.08 -8.78
C ILE A 176 2.34 -7.25 -8.12
N ILE A 177 2.05 -8.49 -8.54
CA ILE A 177 2.68 -9.69 -7.99
C ILE A 177 4.20 -9.74 -8.18
N PHE A 178 4.77 -8.91 -9.07
CA PHE A 178 6.23 -8.81 -9.25
C PHE A 178 6.97 -8.45 -7.96
N ALA A 179 6.33 -7.70 -7.05
CA ALA A 179 6.90 -7.32 -5.76
C ALA A 179 7.12 -8.53 -4.82
N HIS A 180 6.54 -9.70 -5.11
CA HIS A 180 6.71 -10.89 -4.30
C HIS A 180 8.16 -11.40 -4.38
N GLN A 181 8.77 -11.71 -3.24
CA GLN A 181 10.18 -12.13 -3.14
C GLN A 181 10.52 -13.29 -4.09
N ASN A 182 9.66 -14.32 -4.15
CA ASN A 182 9.83 -15.46 -5.05
C ASN A 182 9.98 -15.06 -6.53
N ILE A 183 9.35 -13.98 -6.99
CA ILE A 183 9.43 -13.51 -8.37
C ILE A 183 10.57 -12.52 -8.54
N SER A 184 10.71 -11.55 -7.62
CA SER A 184 11.74 -10.54 -7.69
C SER A 184 13.15 -11.16 -7.73
N ASN A 185 13.39 -12.16 -6.88
CA ASN A 185 14.68 -12.82 -6.73
C ASN A 185 14.95 -13.90 -7.80
N SER A 186 13.94 -14.29 -8.59
CA SER A 186 14.09 -15.30 -9.63
C SER A 186 14.91 -14.79 -10.84
N PRO A 187 15.65 -15.66 -11.56
CA PRO A 187 16.31 -15.29 -12.80
C PRO A 187 15.34 -14.73 -13.85
N GLN A 188 15.79 -13.78 -14.68
CA GLN A 188 14.94 -13.04 -15.64
C GLN A 188 14.16 -13.95 -16.62
N THR A 189 14.71 -15.11 -16.96
CA THR A 189 14.08 -16.14 -17.81
C THR A 189 12.91 -16.84 -17.10
N GLU A 190 13.03 -17.07 -15.79
CA GLU A 190 12.09 -17.84 -14.98
C GLU A 190 11.00 -16.97 -14.32
N LYS A 191 11.20 -15.65 -14.21
CA LYS A 191 10.23 -14.70 -13.62
C LYS A 191 8.81 -14.86 -14.17
N GLY A 192 8.66 -15.10 -15.47
CA GLY A 192 7.34 -15.30 -16.09
C GLY A 192 6.66 -16.61 -15.68
N LYS A 193 7.44 -17.69 -15.48
CA LYS A 193 6.92 -18.97 -14.99
C LYS A 193 6.55 -18.88 -13.52
N ALA A 194 7.39 -18.23 -12.71
CA ALA A 194 7.12 -17.96 -11.30
C ALA A 194 5.84 -17.12 -11.13
N ALA A 195 5.68 -16.05 -11.91
CA ALA A 195 4.47 -15.22 -11.91
C ALA A 195 3.20 -16.00 -12.23
N ARG A 196 3.24 -16.88 -13.24
CA ARG A 196 2.10 -17.76 -13.58
C ARG A 196 1.72 -18.70 -12.44
N ARG A 197 2.71 -19.35 -11.81
CA ARG A 197 2.47 -20.26 -10.67
C ARG A 197 1.86 -19.50 -9.50
N LEU A 198 2.45 -18.38 -9.12
CA LEU A 198 1.96 -17.56 -8.02
C LEU A 198 0.54 -17.03 -8.29
N ALA A 199 0.24 -16.57 -9.50
CA ALA A 199 -1.10 -16.10 -9.85
C ALA A 199 -2.15 -17.22 -9.76
N ALA A 200 -1.79 -18.46 -10.11
CA ALA A 200 -2.67 -19.61 -9.96
C ALA A 200 -2.95 -19.95 -8.48
N GLU A 201 -1.91 -19.90 -7.63
CA GLU A 201 -2.04 -20.09 -6.18
C GLU A 201 -2.90 -18.99 -5.55
N ILE A 202 -2.65 -17.72 -5.89
CA ILE A 202 -3.45 -16.57 -5.45
C ILE A 202 -4.91 -16.73 -5.86
N SER A 203 -5.18 -17.10 -7.11
CA SER A 203 -6.55 -17.31 -7.60
C SER A 203 -7.27 -18.39 -6.78
N LYS A 204 -6.60 -19.51 -6.49
CA LYS A 204 -7.15 -20.58 -5.64
C LYS A 204 -7.38 -20.09 -4.21
N SER A 205 -6.40 -19.47 -3.57
CA SER A 205 -6.48 -18.97 -2.19
C SER A 205 -7.60 -17.95 -2.03
N THR A 206 -7.71 -16.99 -2.94
CA THR A 206 -8.74 -15.95 -2.92
C THR A 206 -10.14 -16.55 -3.00
N ARG A 207 -10.35 -17.53 -3.88
CA ARG A 207 -11.65 -18.22 -4.01
C ARG A 207 -12.01 -18.97 -2.74
N ILE A 208 -11.04 -19.62 -2.10
CA ILE A 208 -11.29 -20.29 -0.83
C ILE A 208 -11.65 -19.26 0.24
N ASP A 209 -10.86 -18.19 0.39
CA ASP A 209 -11.13 -17.16 1.41
C ASP A 209 -12.49 -16.48 1.22
N TYR A 210 -12.95 -16.30 -0.01
CA TYR A 210 -14.25 -15.69 -0.30
C TYR A 210 -15.42 -16.69 -0.19
N PHE A 211 -15.37 -17.80 -0.94
CA PHE A 211 -16.51 -18.73 -1.04
C PHE A 211 -16.64 -19.72 0.12
N SER A 212 -15.57 -19.96 0.89
CA SER A 212 -15.68 -20.84 2.07
C SER A 212 -16.30 -20.14 3.28
N LYS A 213 -16.25 -18.81 3.34
CA LYS A 213 -16.92 -18.03 4.42
C LYS A 213 -18.44 -18.04 4.30
N ASP A 214 -18.97 -18.02 3.07
CA ASP A 214 -20.42 -18.12 2.80
C ASP A 214 -21.06 -19.43 3.28
N LYS A 215 -20.28 -20.45 3.66
CA LYS A 215 -20.80 -21.75 4.13
C LYS A 215 -20.95 -21.86 5.65
N GLU A 216 -20.35 -20.96 6.43
CA GLU A 216 -20.46 -20.96 7.90
C GLU A 216 -21.60 -20.08 8.43
N GLU A 217 -22.24 -19.29 7.55
CA GLU A 217 -23.38 -18.40 7.89
C GLU A 217 -24.74 -18.89 7.33
N VAL A 218 -24.86 -20.17 6.93
CA VAL A 218 -26.12 -20.80 6.49
C VAL A 218 -26.55 -21.91 7.43
#